data_AF-A0A914WXA2-F1
#
_entry.id   AF-A0A914WXA2-F1
#
_cell.length_a   1.000
_cell.length_b   1.000
_cell.length_c   1.000
_cell.angle_alpha   90.00
_cell.angle_beta   90.00
_cell.angle_gamma   90.00
#
_symmetry.space_group_name_H-M   'P 1'
#
loop_
_entity.id
_entity.type
_entity.pdbx_description
1 polymer ?
#
loop_
_entity_poly.entity_id
_entity_poly.type
_entity_poly.pdbx_seq_one_letter_code
_entity_poly.pdbx_strand_id
1 'polypeptide(L)'
;MLVNVAVLLVCLPVIIAAKCGEWSDCNSCASHKEGDGMECRWCDTSKSCHDFSIDPDCPSSQIIDMAYDCPVPPRNGFAYTDEFGRRKILPIAAAAHAANPQACLTNAVNGALLKRKLTVQCDSKKNDTCSGYTAVSHFDRAVLVSFRGTSGTEQLIEEGVESIFKAKKSFVGGGNVDAYFYDAFYALWNAGMRDDLLTLKAANPDYELWVRIECLMYLSQNLLVRNN
;
A
#
# COMPACT_ATOMS: atom_id res chain seq x y z
N MET A 1 -8.26 -46.67 -62.53
CA MET A 1 -6.99 -46.54 -61.78
C MET A 1 -6.95 -45.14 -61.22
N LEU A 2 -6.99 -45.03 -59.89
CA LEU A 2 -7.03 -43.80 -59.12
C LEU A 2 -5.68 -43.08 -59.21
N VAL A 3 -5.67 -41.79 -59.57
CA VAL A 3 -4.49 -40.92 -59.43
C VAL A 3 -4.76 -39.97 -58.28
N ASN A 4 -3.94 -40.10 -57.24
CA ASN A 4 -3.97 -39.36 -55.98
C ASN A 4 -3.88 -37.84 -56.21
N VAL A 5 -4.86 -37.10 -55.70
CA VAL A 5 -4.74 -35.66 -55.46
C VAL A 5 -4.04 -35.49 -54.12
N ALA A 6 -2.76 -35.12 -54.14
CA ALA A 6 -2.03 -34.73 -52.95
C ALA A 6 -2.52 -33.35 -52.48
N VAL A 7 -3.27 -33.33 -51.38
CA VAL A 7 -3.62 -32.10 -50.66
C VAL A 7 -2.39 -31.65 -49.87
N LEU A 8 -1.72 -30.62 -50.35
CA LEU A 8 -0.69 -29.90 -49.60
C LEU A 8 -1.37 -29.02 -48.55
N LEU A 9 -1.63 -29.60 -47.37
CA LEU A 9 -1.98 -28.86 -46.16
C LEU A 9 -0.72 -28.19 -45.63
N VAL A 10 -0.48 -26.95 -46.06
CA VAL A 10 0.51 -26.07 -45.43
C VAL A 10 -0.08 -25.60 -44.10
N CYS A 11 0.09 -26.40 -43.04
CA CYS A 11 0.01 -25.90 -41.68
C CYS A 11 1.22 -25.01 -41.44
N LEU A 12 1.10 -23.71 -41.72
CA LEU A 12 1.97 -22.73 -41.08
C LEU A 12 1.73 -22.87 -39.56
N PRO A 13 2.75 -23.19 -38.74
CA PRO A 13 2.60 -23.06 -37.32
C PRO A 13 2.50 -21.56 -37.06
N VAL A 14 1.30 -21.09 -36.76
CA VAL A 14 1.10 -19.78 -36.13
C VAL A 14 1.65 -19.93 -34.72
N ILE A 15 2.98 -19.80 -34.58
CA ILE A 15 3.64 -19.62 -33.29
C ILE A 15 3.35 -18.17 -32.90
N ILE A 16 2.20 -17.92 -32.28
CA ILE A 16 2.02 -16.69 -31.51
C ILE A 16 2.70 -16.96 -30.17
N ALA A 17 4.04 -16.82 -30.15
CA ALA A 17 4.73 -16.46 -28.94
C ALA A 17 4.69 -14.93 -28.91
N ALA A 18 3.70 -14.37 -28.21
CA ALA A 18 3.68 -12.93 -27.97
C ALA A 18 4.96 -12.61 -27.18
N LYS A 19 5.93 -11.96 -27.82
CA LYS A 19 7.15 -11.53 -27.14
C LYS A 19 6.80 -10.37 -26.23
N CYS A 20 7.39 -10.27 -25.04
CA CYS A 20 7.13 -9.24 -24.04
C CYS A 20 7.25 -7.85 -24.66
N GLY A 21 8.16 -7.68 -25.65
CA GLY A 21 8.32 -6.45 -26.43
C GLY A 21 7.10 -5.96 -27.23
N GLU A 22 6.01 -6.72 -27.32
CA GLU A 22 4.74 -6.27 -27.92
C GLU A 22 3.92 -5.37 -26.99
N TRP A 23 4.15 -5.44 -25.67
CA TRP A 23 3.42 -4.65 -24.69
C TRP A 23 4.03 -3.26 -24.52
N SER A 24 3.21 -2.24 -24.77
CA SER A 24 3.61 -0.82 -24.69
C SER A 24 3.15 -0.12 -23.42
N ASP A 25 2.49 -0.83 -22.52
CA ASP A 25 2.07 -0.34 -21.21
C ASP A 25 2.45 -1.32 -20.10
N CYS A 26 2.76 -0.76 -18.93
CA CYS A 26 3.23 -1.51 -17.78
C CYS A 26 2.23 -2.57 -17.34
N ASN A 27 0.94 -2.21 -17.26
CA ASN A 27 -0.07 -3.09 -16.68
C ASN A 27 -0.24 -4.34 -17.54
N SER A 28 -0.32 -4.19 -18.86
CA SER A 28 -0.44 -5.33 -19.77
C SER A 28 0.85 -6.16 -19.81
N CYS A 29 2.02 -5.53 -19.74
CA CYS A 29 3.30 -6.22 -19.63
C CYS A 29 3.39 -7.09 -18.36
N ALA A 30 3.25 -6.48 -17.19
CA ALA A 30 3.41 -7.14 -15.89
C ALA A 30 2.22 -8.03 -15.48
N SER A 31 1.17 -8.09 -16.32
CA SER A 31 0.07 -9.08 -16.19
C SER A 31 0.30 -10.32 -17.05
N HIS A 32 1.27 -10.28 -17.98
CA HIS A 32 1.42 -11.31 -18.99
C HIS A 32 2.49 -12.35 -18.66
N LYS A 33 2.25 -13.58 -19.11
CA LYS A 33 3.21 -14.69 -19.05
C LYS A 33 3.42 -15.22 -20.45
N GLU A 34 4.67 -15.29 -20.88
CA GLU A 34 5.08 -15.93 -22.12
C GLU A 34 5.22 -17.44 -21.96
N GLY A 35 4.79 -18.17 -23.00
CA GLY A 35 5.16 -19.58 -23.23
C GLY A 35 5.13 -20.46 -21.98
N ASP A 36 6.29 -21.06 -21.65
CA ASP A 36 6.54 -22.00 -20.54
C ASP A 36 6.40 -21.37 -19.12
N GLY A 37 5.60 -20.32 -18.98
CA GLY A 37 5.33 -19.62 -17.73
C GLY A 37 6.35 -18.52 -17.37
N MET A 38 7.12 -18.04 -18.34
CA MET A 38 8.08 -16.94 -18.12
C MET A 38 7.34 -15.61 -17.98
N GLU A 39 7.59 -14.90 -16.88
CA GLU A 39 6.93 -13.62 -16.57
C GLU A 39 7.63 -12.46 -17.31
N CYS A 40 6.83 -11.59 -17.94
CA CYS A 40 7.32 -10.35 -18.52
C CYS A 40 7.64 -9.32 -17.44
N ARG A 41 8.60 -8.45 -17.71
CA ARG A 41 9.02 -7.36 -16.81
C ARG A 41 8.95 -6.02 -17.51
N TRP A 42 8.36 -5.05 -16.85
CA TRP A 42 8.35 -3.66 -17.30
C TRP A 42 9.54 -2.91 -16.69
N CYS A 43 10.25 -2.13 -17.49
CA CYS A 43 11.25 -1.20 -16.97
C CYS A 43 10.72 0.24 -16.99
N ASP A 44 10.63 0.86 -15.82
CA ASP A 44 10.05 2.21 -15.72
C ASP A 44 10.96 3.30 -16.29
N THR A 45 12.27 3.06 -16.39
CA THR A 45 13.22 4.02 -16.97
C THR A 45 13.13 4.06 -18.49
N SER A 46 13.16 2.89 -19.15
CA SER A 46 13.09 2.77 -20.61
C SER A 46 11.64 2.79 -21.14
N LYS A 47 10.64 2.62 -20.26
CA LYS A 47 9.21 2.53 -20.61
C LYS A 47 8.93 1.42 -21.63
N SER A 48 9.58 0.28 -21.46
CA SER A 48 9.46 -0.87 -22.34
C SER A 48 9.32 -2.18 -21.57
N CYS A 49 8.72 -3.17 -22.23
CA CYS A 49 8.50 -4.50 -21.70
C CYS A 49 9.56 -5.46 -22.23
N HIS A 50 10.16 -6.22 -21.32
CA HIS A 50 11.27 -7.13 -21.59
C HIS A 50 10.95 -8.52 -21.03
N ASP A 51 11.56 -9.53 -21.62
CA ASP A 51 11.63 -10.84 -20.97
C ASP A 51 12.59 -10.79 -19.77
N PHE A 52 12.54 -11.82 -18.92
CA PHE A 52 13.37 -11.94 -17.71
C PHE A 52 14.88 -11.73 -17.96
N SER A 53 15.35 -11.99 -19.18
CA SER A 53 16.76 -12.06 -19.56
C SER A 53 17.31 -10.79 -20.25
N ILE A 54 16.47 -9.84 -20.70
CA ILE A 54 16.89 -8.80 -21.68
C ILE A 54 16.69 -7.35 -21.20
N ASP A 55 17.00 -7.02 -19.94
CA ASP A 55 17.23 -5.59 -19.61
C ASP A 55 18.44 -5.37 -18.69
N PRO A 56 19.66 -5.37 -19.25
CA PRO A 56 20.87 -5.05 -18.49
C PRO A 56 20.94 -3.56 -18.09
N ASP A 57 20.14 -2.70 -18.72
CA ASP A 57 20.17 -1.25 -18.53
C ASP A 57 19.06 -0.76 -17.57
N CYS A 58 18.13 -1.63 -17.14
CA CYS A 58 17.15 -1.29 -16.12
C CYS A 58 17.74 -1.41 -14.72
N PRO A 59 17.76 -0.31 -13.93
CA PRO A 59 18.08 -0.41 -12.51
C PRO A 59 17.11 -1.35 -11.81
N SER A 60 17.59 -2.17 -10.88
CA SER A 60 16.73 -3.13 -10.14
C SER A 60 15.55 -2.47 -9.44
N SER A 61 15.68 -1.22 -9.00
CA SER A 61 14.60 -0.42 -8.39
C SER A 61 13.52 0.06 -9.38
N GLN A 62 13.70 -0.16 -10.67
CA GLN A 62 12.83 0.30 -11.75
C GLN A 62 12.19 -0.88 -12.51
N ILE A 63 12.47 -2.11 -12.08
CA ILE A 63 11.86 -3.33 -12.62
C ILE A 63 10.50 -3.54 -11.94
N ILE A 64 9.48 -3.73 -12.76
CA ILE A 64 8.12 -4.04 -12.33
C ILE A 64 7.72 -5.38 -12.95
N ASP A 65 7.56 -6.40 -12.11
CA ASP A 65 7.14 -7.75 -12.48
C ASP A 65 5.67 -8.03 -12.14
N MET A 66 5.02 -7.13 -11.40
CA MET A 66 3.62 -7.25 -11.01
C MET A 66 2.82 -6.02 -11.42
N ALA A 67 1.68 -6.25 -12.08
CA ALA A 67 0.85 -5.19 -12.64
C ALA A 67 0.38 -4.14 -11.61
N TYR A 68 0.26 -4.50 -10.34
CA TYR A 68 -0.14 -3.56 -9.29
C TYR A 68 0.99 -2.58 -8.87
N ASP A 69 2.25 -2.87 -9.20
CA ASP A 69 3.38 -1.96 -8.97
C ASP A 69 3.58 -0.98 -10.13
N CYS A 70 2.75 -1.08 -11.17
CA CYS A 70 2.81 -0.17 -12.31
C CYS A 70 2.51 1.28 -11.88
N PRO A 71 3.34 2.24 -12.33
CA PRO A 71 3.16 3.63 -11.97
C PRO A 71 1.83 4.16 -12.50
N VAL A 72 1.00 4.64 -11.57
CA VAL A 72 -0.23 5.35 -11.88
C VAL A 72 0.05 6.85 -11.76
N PRO A 73 -0.26 7.67 -12.78
CA PRO A 73 -0.09 9.11 -12.67
C PRO A 73 -0.93 9.62 -11.48
N PRO A 74 -0.39 10.51 -10.63
CA PRO A 74 -1.17 11.05 -9.54
C PRO A 74 -2.38 11.80 -10.10
N ARG A 75 -3.51 11.71 -9.42
CA ARG A 75 -4.68 12.53 -9.77
C ARG A 75 -4.29 14.01 -9.68
N ASN A 76 -4.77 14.83 -10.61
CA ASN A 76 -4.49 16.26 -10.63
C ASN A 76 -4.82 16.92 -9.28
N GLY A 77 -3.85 17.65 -8.71
CA GLY A 77 -3.96 18.26 -7.38
C GLY A 77 -3.64 17.35 -6.19
N PHE A 78 -3.33 16.07 -6.44
CA PHE A 78 -3.00 15.06 -5.43
C PHE A 78 -1.58 14.48 -5.57
N ALA A 79 -0.74 15.09 -6.40
CA ALA A 79 0.67 14.73 -6.47
C ALA A 79 1.32 14.90 -5.09
N TYR A 80 2.13 13.92 -4.71
CA TYR A 80 2.94 14.00 -3.49
C TYR A 80 3.88 15.21 -3.58
N THR A 81 4.00 15.94 -2.47
CA THR A 81 5.05 16.95 -2.29
C THR A 81 5.83 16.63 -1.03
N ASP A 82 7.15 16.81 -1.10
CA ASP A 82 8.04 16.63 0.05
C ASP A 82 7.61 17.52 1.24
N GLU A 83 7.16 18.75 0.96
CA GLU A 83 6.62 19.65 1.97
C GLU A 83 5.42 19.07 2.70
N PHE A 84 4.43 18.53 1.97
CA PHE A 84 3.27 17.87 2.58
C PHE A 84 3.68 16.68 3.44
N GLY A 85 4.57 15.82 2.92
CA GLY A 85 5.12 14.69 3.65
C GLY A 85 5.78 15.11 4.96
N ARG A 86 6.74 16.05 4.90
CA ARG A 86 7.53 16.47 6.06
C ARG A 86 6.76 17.32 7.06
N ARG A 87 5.89 18.22 6.59
CA ARG A 87 5.25 19.24 7.44
C ARG A 87 3.88 18.82 7.95
N LYS A 88 3.18 17.89 7.28
CA LYS A 88 1.85 17.44 7.70
C LYS A 88 1.88 15.99 8.13
N ILE A 89 2.29 15.09 7.24
CA ILE A 89 2.17 13.64 7.46
C ILE A 89 3.09 13.14 8.57
N LEU A 90 4.36 13.52 8.58
CA LEU A 90 5.30 13.06 9.62
C LEU A 90 4.86 13.51 11.04
N PRO A 91 4.46 14.78 11.26
CA PRO A 91 3.93 15.18 12.56
C PRO A 91 2.62 14.48 12.96
N ILE A 92 1.74 14.19 11.99
CA ILE A 92 0.52 13.41 12.24
C ILE A 92 0.88 12.01 12.76
N ALA A 93 1.88 11.35 12.16
CA ALA A 93 2.37 10.05 12.63
C ALA A 93 2.95 10.15 14.06
N ALA A 94 3.88 11.08 14.27
CA ALA A 94 4.55 11.27 15.56
C ALA A 94 3.54 11.58 16.70
N ALA A 95 2.46 12.31 16.40
CA ALA A 95 1.41 12.60 17.37
C ALA A 95 0.73 11.34 17.93
N ALA A 96 0.73 10.22 17.21
CA ALA A 96 0.14 8.97 17.67
C ALA A 96 0.94 8.33 18.82
N HIS A 97 2.24 8.62 18.91
CA HIS A 97 3.12 8.21 19.99
C HIS A 97 2.95 9.07 21.25
N ALA A 98 2.50 10.32 21.11
CA ALA A 98 2.35 11.24 22.23
C ALA A 98 1.21 10.83 23.17
N ALA A 99 1.40 10.99 24.48
CA ALA A 99 0.33 10.79 25.46
C ALA A 99 -0.88 11.70 25.17
N ASN A 100 -0.61 12.95 24.78
CA ASN A 100 -1.59 13.92 24.30
C ASN A 100 -1.30 14.33 22.85
N PRO A 101 -1.95 13.70 21.84
CA PRO A 101 -1.74 14.04 20.43
C PRO A 101 -2.07 15.49 20.10
N GLN A 102 -3.00 16.12 20.82
CA GLN A 102 -3.40 17.51 20.56
C GLN A 102 -2.21 18.46 20.67
N ALA A 103 -1.28 18.24 21.61
CA ALA A 103 -0.11 19.10 21.75
C ALA A 103 0.78 19.06 20.49
N CYS A 104 0.98 17.88 19.90
CA CYS A 104 1.72 17.72 18.64
C CYS A 104 0.96 18.34 17.46
N LEU A 105 -0.35 18.10 17.39
CA LEU A 105 -1.21 18.62 16.32
C LEU A 105 -1.27 20.15 16.33
N THR A 106 -1.44 20.78 17.49
CA THR A 106 -1.44 22.25 17.61
C THR A 106 -0.17 22.89 17.06
N ASN A 107 0.98 22.22 17.19
CA ASN A 107 2.27 22.74 16.74
C ASN A 107 2.54 22.54 15.24
N ALA A 108 1.92 21.54 14.60
CA ALA A 108 2.31 21.10 13.27
C ALA A 108 1.18 21.11 12.22
N VAL A 109 -0.08 21.07 12.67
CA VAL A 109 -1.26 21.01 11.79
C VAL A 109 -2.23 22.11 12.19
N ASN A 110 -2.28 23.16 11.38
CA ASN A 110 -3.13 24.32 11.62
C ASN A 110 -4.59 23.92 11.83
N GLY A 111 -5.22 24.45 12.88
CA GLY A 111 -6.63 24.22 13.17
C GLY A 111 -7.00 22.75 13.42
N ALA A 112 -6.03 21.89 13.73
CA ALA A 112 -6.30 20.50 14.04
C ALA A 112 -6.90 20.33 15.44
N LEU A 113 -8.02 19.62 15.51
CA LEU A 113 -8.76 19.31 16.71
C LEU A 113 -8.87 17.79 16.87
N LEU A 114 -8.29 17.28 17.95
CA LEU A 114 -8.35 15.88 18.35
C LEU A 114 -9.79 15.53 18.68
N LYS A 115 -10.33 14.52 17.99
CA LYS A 115 -11.63 13.94 18.34
C LYS A 115 -11.46 12.97 19.50
N ARG A 116 -10.58 11.98 19.34
CA ARG A 116 -10.27 10.99 20.37
C ARG A 116 -8.97 10.26 20.07
N LYS A 117 -8.22 9.92 21.12
CA LYS A 117 -7.17 8.90 21.11
C LYS A 117 -7.70 7.62 21.75
N LEU A 118 -7.41 6.48 21.14
CA LEU A 118 -7.67 5.16 21.66
C LEU A 118 -6.35 4.44 21.93
N THR A 119 -6.35 3.58 22.94
CA THR A 119 -5.25 2.65 23.23
C THR A 119 -5.87 1.33 23.64
N VAL A 120 -5.47 0.26 22.96
CA VAL A 120 -6.00 -1.09 23.13
C VAL A 120 -4.86 -2.06 23.31
N GLN A 121 -5.13 -3.20 23.94
CA GLN A 121 -4.23 -4.34 23.94
C GLN A 121 -4.28 -4.98 22.55
N CYS A 122 -3.13 -5.09 21.87
CA CYS A 122 -3.06 -5.65 20.52
C CYS A 122 -2.24 -6.95 20.43
N ASP A 123 -1.55 -7.35 21.50
CA ASP A 123 -1.04 -8.72 21.66
C ASP A 123 -1.62 -9.35 22.92
N SER A 124 -2.33 -10.47 22.75
CA SER A 124 -2.90 -11.28 23.84
C SER A 124 -1.84 -11.90 24.75
N LYS A 125 -0.56 -11.94 24.35
CA LYS A 125 0.52 -12.67 25.04
C LYS A 125 1.55 -11.79 25.76
N LYS A 126 1.65 -10.48 25.45
CA LYS A 126 2.79 -9.64 25.90
C LYS A 126 2.42 -8.31 26.57
N ASN A 127 1.14 -8.03 26.86
CA ASN A 127 0.67 -6.73 27.36
C ASN A 127 1.03 -5.54 26.46
N ASP A 128 1.31 -5.81 25.19
CA ASP A 128 1.67 -4.83 24.20
C ASP A 128 0.44 -4.03 23.76
N THR A 129 0.58 -2.70 23.81
CA THR A 129 -0.50 -1.79 23.45
C THR A 129 -0.29 -1.17 22.09
N CYS A 130 -1.39 -1.02 21.35
CA CYS A 130 -1.47 -0.25 20.14
C CYS A 130 -2.33 0.98 20.41
N SER A 131 -2.01 2.08 19.73
CA SER A 131 -2.75 3.33 19.90
C SER A 131 -3.16 3.88 18.54
N GLY A 132 -4.20 4.69 18.51
CA GLY A 132 -4.58 5.42 17.32
C GLY A 132 -5.39 6.65 17.72
N TYR A 133 -5.53 7.60 16.81
CA TYR A 133 -6.40 8.74 17.03
C TYR A 133 -7.09 9.20 15.75
N THR A 134 -8.18 9.92 15.96
CA THR A 134 -8.89 10.66 14.92
C THR A 134 -8.89 12.14 15.27
N ALA A 135 -8.76 12.99 14.26
CA ALA A 135 -8.79 14.45 14.40
C ALA A 135 -9.34 15.09 13.13
N VAL A 136 -9.63 16.38 13.18
CA VAL A 136 -10.06 17.17 12.02
C VAL A 136 -9.27 18.46 11.96
N SER A 137 -8.78 18.85 10.79
CA SER A 137 -8.27 20.18 10.52
C SER A 137 -9.26 20.93 9.62
N HIS A 138 -9.90 21.95 10.18
CA HIS A 138 -10.79 22.82 9.40
C HIS A 138 -10.01 23.77 8.50
N PHE A 139 -8.77 24.09 8.86
CA PHE A 139 -7.89 24.92 8.02
C PHE A 139 -7.47 24.17 6.75
N ASP A 140 -7.00 22.93 6.92
CA ASP A 140 -6.55 22.08 5.81
C ASP A 140 -7.71 21.33 5.12
N ARG A 141 -8.94 21.46 5.65
CA ARG A 141 -10.13 20.72 5.20
C ARG A 141 -9.88 19.21 5.12
N ALA A 142 -9.34 18.64 6.20
CA ALA A 142 -8.95 17.25 6.25
C ALA A 142 -9.40 16.56 7.55
N VAL A 143 -9.91 15.34 7.42
CA VAL A 143 -10.07 14.37 8.50
C VAL A 143 -8.79 13.56 8.61
N LEU A 144 -8.24 13.48 9.82
CA LEU A 144 -6.96 12.87 10.13
C LEU A 144 -7.20 11.56 10.87
N VAL A 145 -6.59 10.48 10.38
CA VAL A 145 -6.58 9.19 11.07
C VAL A 145 -5.14 8.72 11.18
N SER A 146 -4.69 8.48 12.42
CA SER A 146 -3.34 7.99 12.64
C SER A 146 -3.31 6.79 13.56
N PHE A 147 -2.47 5.82 13.21
CA PHE A 147 -2.23 4.60 13.96
C PHE A 147 -0.77 4.55 14.42
N ARG A 148 -0.58 4.14 15.67
CA ARG A 148 0.69 3.79 16.28
C ARG A 148 0.77 2.28 16.44
N GLY A 149 1.85 1.68 15.96
CA GLY A 149 2.19 0.30 16.24
C GLY A 149 2.39 0.00 17.74
N THR A 150 2.79 -1.23 18.01
CA THR A 150 3.05 -1.73 19.36
C THR A 150 4.17 -0.95 20.05
N SER A 151 4.01 -0.68 21.35
CA SER A 151 5.11 -0.25 22.24
C SER A 151 5.39 -1.33 23.28
N GLY A 152 6.58 -1.94 23.24
CA GLY A 152 7.03 -3.01 24.14
C GLY A 152 8.56 -3.25 24.03
N THR A 153 9.19 -3.86 25.04
CA THR A 153 10.66 -4.00 25.16
C THR A 153 11.31 -4.63 23.93
N GLU A 154 12.05 -3.81 23.20
CA GLU A 154 12.70 -4.07 21.91
C GLU A 154 13.89 -5.02 22.01
N GLN A 155 13.64 -6.30 22.27
CA GLN A 155 14.58 -7.39 21.95
C GLN A 155 13.96 -8.46 21.04
N LEU A 156 12.63 -8.41 20.82
CA LEU A 156 11.88 -9.42 20.07
C LEU A 156 11.69 -9.10 18.58
N ILE A 157 12.03 -7.89 18.15
CA ILE A 157 11.78 -7.41 16.78
C ILE A 157 12.78 -8.05 15.79
N GLU A 158 13.98 -8.44 16.21
CA GLU A 158 14.96 -9.08 15.31
C GLU A 158 14.66 -10.57 15.07
N GLU A 159 14.29 -11.32 16.10
CA GLU A 159 13.99 -12.77 15.97
C GLU A 159 12.50 -13.08 15.69
N GLY A 160 11.59 -12.17 16.04
CA GLY A 160 10.15 -12.40 15.99
C GLY A 160 9.49 -12.08 14.64
N VAL A 161 10.06 -11.16 13.85
CA VAL A 161 9.50 -10.67 12.58
C VAL A 161 9.22 -11.81 11.60
N GLU A 162 10.12 -12.79 11.45
CA GLU A 162 9.85 -13.97 10.59
C GLU A 162 8.73 -14.87 11.12
N SER A 163 8.52 -14.94 12.43
CA SER A 163 7.49 -15.80 13.03
C SER A 163 6.09 -15.16 13.02
N ILE A 164 6.03 -13.83 13.13
CA ILE A 164 4.79 -13.04 13.22
C ILE A 164 4.13 -12.91 11.84
N PHE A 165 4.93 -12.80 10.76
CA PHE A 165 4.44 -12.65 9.38
C PHE A 165 4.17 -13.98 8.64
N LYS A 166 4.13 -15.10 9.37
CA LYS A 166 3.75 -16.40 8.79
C LYS A 166 2.24 -16.60 8.72
N ALA A 167 1.52 -16.10 9.72
CA ALA A 167 0.07 -16.24 9.78
C ALA A 167 -0.58 -15.17 8.91
N LYS A 168 -1.38 -15.60 7.94
CA LYS A 168 -2.10 -14.72 7.01
C LYS A 168 -3.60 -14.85 7.17
N LYS A 169 -4.33 -13.76 6.96
CA LYS A 169 -5.79 -13.71 6.94
C LYS A 169 -6.27 -13.18 5.59
N SER A 170 -7.33 -13.78 5.07
CA SER A 170 -8.00 -13.28 3.88
C SER A 170 -8.54 -11.87 4.13
N PHE A 171 -8.38 -10.98 3.15
CA PHE A 171 -8.83 -9.60 3.23
C PHE A 171 -10.03 -9.35 2.32
N VAL A 172 -10.95 -8.48 2.74
CA VAL A 172 -12.23 -8.25 2.04
C VAL A 172 -12.07 -7.67 0.62
N GLY A 173 -10.88 -7.16 0.29
CA GLY A 173 -10.50 -6.70 -1.06
C GLY A 173 -9.77 -7.74 -1.92
N GLY A 174 -9.68 -8.99 -1.45
CA GLY A 174 -8.86 -10.02 -2.06
C GLY A 174 -7.43 -10.06 -1.49
N GLY A 175 -6.73 -11.15 -1.80
CA GLY A 175 -5.40 -11.42 -1.25
C GLY A 175 -5.43 -11.78 0.23
N ASN A 176 -4.24 -11.77 0.83
CA ASN A 176 -4.05 -12.10 2.23
C ASN A 176 -3.17 -11.03 2.89
N VAL A 177 -3.50 -10.69 4.13
CA VAL A 177 -2.71 -9.76 4.95
C VAL A 177 -2.16 -10.47 6.17
N ASP A 178 -1.05 -9.97 6.72
CA ASP A 178 -0.50 -10.52 7.95
C ASP A 178 -1.49 -10.41 9.10
N ALA A 179 -1.68 -11.53 9.80
CA ALA A 179 -2.65 -11.65 10.88
C ALA A 179 -2.40 -10.64 12.00
N TYR A 180 -1.13 -10.34 12.28
CA TYR A 180 -0.72 -9.35 13.27
C TYR A 180 -1.25 -7.95 12.97
N PHE A 181 -1.04 -7.45 11.74
CA PHE A 181 -1.54 -6.13 11.34
C PHE A 181 -3.05 -6.10 11.24
N TYR A 182 -3.66 -7.19 10.75
CA TYR A 182 -5.11 -7.33 10.68
C TYR A 182 -5.73 -7.20 12.08
N ASP A 183 -5.23 -7.97 13.06
CA ASP A 183 -5.80 -8.00 14.40
C ASP A 183 -5.58 -6.68 15.14
N ALA A 184 -4.38 -6.09 15.03
CA ALA A 184 -4.11 -4.78 15.61
C ALA A 184 -4.99 -3.66 15.03
N PHE A 185 -5.16 -3.64 13.70
CA PHE A 185 -6.05 -2.69 13.03
C PHE A 185 -7.48 -2.85 13.53
N TYR A 186 -8.03 -4.06 13.49
CA TYR A 186 -9.43 -4.30 13.87
C TYR A 186 -9.67 -4.09 15.37
N ALA A 187 -8.68 -4.30 16.24
CA ALA A 187 -8.79 -3.97 17.65
C ALA A 187 -9.04 -2.46 17.86
N LEU A 188 -8.28 -1.59 17.19
CA LEU A 188 -8.50 -0.14 17.26
C LEU A 188 -9.78 0.27 16.52
N TRP A 189 -9.98 -0.26 15.32
CA TRP A 189 -11.13 0.05 14.47
C TRP A 189 -12.46 -0.19 15.19
N ASN A 190 -12.59 -1.38 15.81
CA ASN A 190 -13.78 -1.80 16.53
C ASN A 190 -13.90 -1.18 17.93
N ALA A 191 -12.81 -0.68 18.51
CA ALA A 191 -12.84 0.07 19.78
C ALA A 191 -13.44 1.49 19.64
N GLY A 192 -13.81 1.90 18.43
CA GLY A 192 -14.57 3.12 18.16
C GLY A 192 -13.90 4.08 17.18
N MET A 193 -12.72 3.75 16.63
CA MET A 193 -12.11 4.56 15.59
C MET A 193 -12.96 4.61 14.32
N ARG A 194 -13.65 3.51 13.99
CA ARG A 194 -14.62 3.48 12.89
C ARG A 194 -15.71 4.53 13.09
N ASP A 195 -16.29 4.56 14.28
CA ASP A 195 -17.41 5.45 14.59
C ASP A 195 -16.96 6.92 14.59
N ASP A 196 -15.76 7.20 15.10
CA ASP A 196 -15.17 8.53 15.05
C ASP A 196 -14.95 9.00 13.61
N LEU A 197 -14.39 8.14 12.75
CA LEU A 197 -14.18 8.46 11.34
C LEU A 197 -15.51 8.73 10.62
N LEU A 198 -16.51 7.85 10.81
CA LEU A 198 -17.83 8.02 10.20
C LEU A 198 -18.50 9.31 10.67
N THR A 199 -18.38 9.63 11.95
CA THR A 199 -18.90 10.89 12.52
C THR A 199 -18.21 12.11 11.91
N LEU A 200 -16.88 12.10 11.81
CA LEU A 200 -16.12 13.21 11.24
C LEU A 200 -16.40 13.40 9.75
N LYS A 201 -16.50 12.31 8.97
CA LYS A 201 -16.84 12.38 7.54
C LYS A 201 -18.29 12.81 7.31
N ALA A 202 -19.23 12.38 8.15
CA ALA A 202 -20.62 12.85 8.05
C ALA A 202 -20.73 14.36 8.35
N ALA A 203 -19.95 14.87 9.32
CA ALA A 203 -19.91 16.29 9.64
C ALA A 203 -19.12 17.14 8.63
N ASN A 204 -18.19 16.53 7.88
CA ASN A 204 -17.29 17.21 6.94
C ASN A 204 -17.19 16.41 5.62
N PRO A 205 -18.27 16.34 4.81
CA PRO A 205 -18.35 15.45 3.65
C PRO A 205 -17.40 15.84 2.51
N ASP A 206 -17.03 17.11 2.44
CA ASP A 206 -16.15 17.71 1.42
C ASP A 206 -14.69 17.83 1.90
N TYR A 207 -14.36 17.21 3.03
CA TYR A 207 -12.99 17.16 3.55
C TYR A 207 -12.29 15.90 3.08
N GLU A 208 -11.00 16.04 2.84
CA GLU A 208 -10.13 14.92 2.48
C GLU A 208 -9.94 13.98 3.67
N LEU A 209 -9.63 12.72 3.37
CA LEU A 209 -9.20 11.76 4.38
C LEU A 209 -7.69 11.56 4.28
N TRP A 210 -6.96 11.90 5.34
CA TRP A 210 -5.53 11.63 5.47
C TRP A 210 -5.33 10.50 6.49
N VAL A 211 -4.88 9.34 5.98
CA VAL A 211 -4.57 8.18 6.81
C VAL A 211 -3.06 7.99 6.90
N ARG A 212 -2.54 7.82 8.11
CA ARG A 212 -1.14 7.46 8.32
C ARG A 212 -0.99 6.37 9.36
N ILE A 213 -0.19 5.36 9.02
CA ILE A 213 0.18 4.28 9.93
C ILE A 213 1.68 4.40 10.19
N GLU A 214 2.06 4.43 11.47
CA GLU A 214 3.44 4.26 11.90
C GLU A 214 3.60 2.85 12.47
N CYS A 215 4.30 2.01 11.73
CA CYS A 215 4.82 0.74 12.21
C CYS A 215 6.34 0.89 12.30
N LEU A 216 6.99 0.21 13.25
CA LEU A 216 8.45 0.04 13.29
C LEU A 216 8.96 -0.14 11.87
N MET A 217 9.64 0.89 11.40
CA MET A 217 9.83 1.18 10.00
C MET A 217 11.01 0.34 9.52
N TYR A 218 10.75 -0.91 9.14
CA TYR A 218 11.66 -1.65 8.27
C TYR A 218 11.04 -2.08 6.95
N LEU A 219 9.71 -2.16 6.82
CA LEU A 219 9.08 -2.61 5.57
C LEU A 219 7.73 -1.92 5.34
N SER A 220 7.76 -0.70 4.81
CA SER A 220 6.81 -0.20 3.79
C SER A 220 6.92 1.32 3.70
N GLN A 221 7.70 1.76 2.71
CA GLN A 221 7.36 3.00 2.03
C GLN A 221 6.08 2.71 1.23
N ASN A 222 5.17 3.69 1.11
CA ASN A 222 3.99 3.67 0.24
C ASN A 222 2.63 3.24 0.82
N LEU A 223 2.21 3.81 1.95
CA LEU A 223 0.76 4.04 2.14
C LEU A 223 0.50 5.47 2.64
N LEU A 224 0.50 6.41 1.70
CA LEU A 224 -0.20 7.69 1.84
C LEU A 224 -1.48 7.58 1.03
N VAL A 225 -2.59 7.35 1.72
CA VAL A 225 -3.90 7.32 1.08
C VAL A 225 -4.57 8.66 1.36
N ARG A 226 -4.66 9.49 0.32
CA ARG A 226 -5.44 10.73 0.27
C ARG A 226 -6.67 10.44 -0.57
N ASN A 227 -7.78 10.12 0.09
CA ASN A 227 -9.06 9.82 -0.57
C ASN A 227 -10.06 10.97 -0.36
N ASN A 228 -10.90 11.21 -1.36
CA ASN A 228 -12.13 12.02 -1.23
C ASN A 228 -13.20 11.21 -0.50
#